data_AF-A0A7X9HFI9-F1
#
_entry.id   AF-A0A7X9HFI9-F1
#
_cell.length_a   1.000
_cell.length_b   1.000
_cell.length_c   1.000
_cell.angle_alpha   90.00
_cell.angle_beta   90.00
_cell.angle_gamma   90.00
#
_symmetry.space_group_name_H-M   'P 1'
#
loop_
_entity.id
_entity.type
_entity.pdbx_description
1 polymer ?
#
loop_
_entity_poly.entity_id
_entity_poly.type
_entity_poly.pdbx_seq_one_letter_code
_entity_poly.pdbx_strand_id
1 'polypeptide(L)'
;MRKLTHIIEKYFLVWVVLLSLCGYHFPSAFKPLVNYIPLFLGIIMFGMGITLQPSDFIVVVKFPLALVTGVVAQFIIMPLVALCLCMLFNLPPLLAIGVILVGTCPGGTASNVITYLSKGDVALSVAMTTVSTLLSPALTPLLTYLLAGRWVPVPIVSMVISIVQVIIVPVALGIMVRLLLKKYIDRVFMVLPSVSVVAIVTIIAGITA
;
A
#
# COMPACT_ATOMS: atom_id res chain seq x y z
N MET A 1 -0.72 12.85 24.24
CA MET A 1 -1.01 12.11 22.98
C MET A 1 -0.82 12.97 21.73
N ARG A 2 -1.56 14.07 21.49
CA ARG A 2 -1.44 14.86 20.24
C ARG A 2 -0.02 15.36 19.86
N LYS A 3 0.81 15.73 20.84
CA LYS A 3 2.20 16.14 20.57
C LYS A 3 3.07 14.97 20.07
N LEU A 4 2.86 13.77 20.60
CA LEU A 4 3.64 12.58 20.23
C LEU A 4 3.25 12.08 18.83
N THR A 5 1.95 11.98 18.55
CA THR A 5 1.44 11.56 17.23
C THR A 5 1.93 12.51 16.13
N HIS A 6 1.90 13.81 16.39
CA HIS A 6 2.41 14.81 15.45
C HIS A 6 3.92 14.69 15.19
N ILE A 7 4.73 14.33 16.20
CA ILE A 7 6.18 14.10 16.00
C ILE A 7 6.41 12.87 15.13
N ILE A 8 5.71 11.77 15.41
CA ILE A 8 5.82 10.52 14.64
C ILE A 8 5.49 10.76 13.16
N GLU A 9 4.39 11.47 12.90
CA GLU A 9 3.91 11.75 11.54
C GLU A 9 4.79 12.77 10.81
N LYS A 10 5.17 13.88 11.47
CA LYS A 10 5.98 14.94 10.85
C LYS A 10 7.37 14.46 10.44
N TYR A 11 7.99 13.61 11.25
CA TYR A 11 9.34 13.12 11.01
C TYR A 11 9.37 11.72 10.39
N PHE A 12 8.26 11.28 9.78
CA PHE A 12 8.13 9.97 9.13
C PHE A 12 9.37 9.58 8.29
N LEU A 13 9.82 10.45 7.38
CA LEU A 13 10.97 10.18 6.52
C LEU A 13 12.28 10.02 7.32
N VAL A 14 12.45 10.80 8.40
CA VAL A 14 13.61 10.68 9.29
C VAL A 14 13.57 9.32 9.99
N TRP A 15 12.41 8.88 10.48
CA TRP A 15 12.25 7.57 11.10
C TRP A 15 12.53 6.43 10.11
N VAL A 16 12.06 6.53 8.87
CA VAL A 16 12.36 5.56 7.81
C VAL A 16 13.87 5.42 7.61
N VAL A 17 14.59 6.53 7.42
CA VAL A 17 16.05 6.50 7.22
C VAL A 17 16.76 5.93 8.44
N LEU A 18 16.45 6.42 9.64
CA LEU A 18 17.08 5.98 10.87
C LEU A 18 16.88 4.48 11.12
N LEU A 19 15.65 3.98 11.04
CA LEU A 19 15.37 2.57 11.30
C LEU A 19 15.82 1.64 10.16
N SER A 20 15.91 2.13 8.92
CA SER A 20 16.59 1.40 7.84
C SER A 20 18.08 1.22 8.13
N LEU A 21 18.75 2.28 8.58
CA LEU A 21 20.16 2.22 8.98
C LEU A 21 20.35 1.29 10.18
N CYS A 22 19.46 1.34 11.18
CA CYS A 22 19.50 0.41 12.31
C CYS A 22 19.28 -1.04 11.87
N GLY A 23 18.32 -1.30 10.97
CA GLY A 23 18.08 -2.63 10.39
C GLY A 23 19.33 -3.19 9.74
N TYR A 24 19.96 -2.39 8.88
CA TYR A 24 21.19 -2.74 8.17
C TYR A 24 22.38 -3.03 9.12
N HIS A 25 22.58 -2.23 10.17
CA HIS A 25 23.73 -2.38 11.09
C HIS A 25 23.50 -3.43 12.17
N PHE A 26 22.25 -3.72 12.55
CA PHE A 26 21.90 -4.69 13.59
C PHE A 26 20.94 -5.78 13.12
N PRO A 27 21.27 -6.59 12.08
CA PRO A 27 20.35 -7.55 11.49
C PRO A 27 19.70 -8.53 12.46
N SER A 28 20.45 -9.00 13.46
CA SER A 28 19.97 -9.97 14.45
C SER A 28 18.78 -9.46 15.28
N ALA A 29 18.68 -8.13 15.48
CA ALA A 29 17.59 -7.53 16.22
C ALA A 29 16.32 -7.34 15.37
N PHE A 30 16.47 -7.08 14.07
CA PHE A 30 15.37 -6.65 13.20
C PHE A 30 14.86 -7.74 12.25
N LYS A 31 15.69 -8.71 11.85
CA LYS A 31 15.29 -9.82 10.96
C LYS A 31 14.05 -10.62 11.43
N PRO A 32 13.82 -10.86 12.74
CA PRO A 32 12.60 -11.53 13.20
C PRO A 32 11.31 -10.77 12.84
N LEU A 33 11.38 -9.46 12.60
CA LEU A 33 10.23 -8.63 12.24
C LEU A 33 9.62 -9.00 10.89
N VAL A 34 10.39 -9.63 9.99
CA VAL A 34 9.92 -10.08 8.67
C VAL A 34 8.71 -11.02 8.79
N ASN A 35 8.67 -11.85 9.84
CA ASN A 35 7.56 -12.78 10.10
C ASN A 35 6.23 -12.07 10.42
N TYR A 36 6.30 -10.81 10.86
CA TYR A 36 5.15 -10.00 11.25
C TYR A 36 4.73 -9.00 10.17
N ILE A 37 5.41 -8.94 9.02
CA ILE A 37 5.05 -8.06 7.91
C ILE A 37 3.57 -8.22 7.49
N PRO A 38 3.02 -9.44 7.32
CA PRO A 38 1.61 -9.59 6.97
C PRO A 38 0.66 -8.97 8.01
N LEU A 39 1.00 -9.06 9.30
CA LEU A 39 0.22 -8.46 10.37
C LEU A 39 0.28 -6.93 10.31
N PHE A 40 1.47 -6.35 10.20
CA PHE A 40 1.64 -4.90 10.10
C PHE A 40 0.95 -4.32 8.86
N LEU A 41 1.08 -5.00 7.71
CA LEU A 41 0.40 -4.60 6.49
C LEU A 41 -1.13 -4.72 6.64
N GLY A 42 -1.62 -5.79 7.27
CA GLY A 42 -3.02 -5.95 7.61
C GLY A 42 -3.56 -4.84 8.51
N ILE A 43 -2.81 -4.39 9.51
CA ILE A 43 -3.18 -3.24 10.37
C ILE A 43 -3.29 -1.95 9.54
N ILE A 44 -2.34 -1.70 8.64
CA ILE A 44 -2.37 -0.53 7.74
C ILE A 44 -3.61 -0.58 6.83
N MET A 45 -3.88 -1.73 6.24
CA MET A 45 -5.01 -1.94 5.32
C MET A 45 -6.36 -1.88 6.04
N PHE A 46 -6.43 -2.38 7.27
CA PHE A 46 -7.59 -2.19 8.15
C PHE A 46 -7.83 -0.70 8.46
N GLY A 47 -6.77 0.04 8.80
CA GLY A 47 -6.82 1.48 9.01
C GLY A 47 -7.34 2.22 7.79
N MET A 48 -6.87 1.85 6.59
CA MET A 48 -7.43 2.34 5.33
C MET A 48 -8.94 2.05 5.23
N GLY A 49 -9.38 0.82 5.49
CA GLY A 49 -10.80 0.45 5.48
C GLY A 49 -11.67 1.32 6.39
N ILE A 50 -11.19 1.65 7.60
CA ILE A 50 -11.89 2.56 8.52
C ILE A 50 -12.02 3.98 7.93
N THR A 51 -11.06 4.42 7.11
CA THR A 51 -11.08 5.75 6.48
C THR A 51 -11.97 5.85 5.24
N LEU A 52 -12.44 4.74 4.66
CA LEU A 52 -13.30 4.73 3.45
C LEU A 52 -14.78 5.02 3.74
N GLN A 53 -15.33 6.06 3.12
CA GLN A 53 -16.73 6.46 3.26
C GLN A 53 -17.59 5.87 2.14
N PRO A 54 -18.87 5.56 2.39
CA PRO A 54 -19.80 5.21 1.32
C PRO A 54 -19.89 6.27 0.22
N SER A 55 -19.69 7.55 0.56
CA SER A 55 -19.64 8.67 -0.40
C SER A 55 -18.47 8.57 -1.38
N ASP A 56 -17.37 7.91 -1.02
CA ASP A 56 -16.21 7.73 -1.90
C ASP A 56 -16.56 6.82 -3.09
N PHE A 57 -17.52 5.91 -2.90
CA PHE A 57 -18.04 5.04 -3.96
C PHE A 57 -19.02 5.76 -4.88
N ILE A 58 -19.62 6.88 -4.47
CA ILE A 58 -20.51 7.69 -5.33
C ILE A 58 -19.70 8.33 -6.47
N VAL A 59 -18.42 8.65 -6.23
CA VAL A 59 -17.51 9.21 -7.24
C VAL A 59 -17.33 8.26 -8.43
N VAL A 60 -17.38 6.95 -8.19
CA VAL A 60 -17.30 5.91 -9.23
C VAL A 60 -18.41 6.08 -10.27
N VAL A 61 -19.60 6.48 -9.83
CA VAL A 61 -20.75 6.68 -10.70
C VAL A 61 -20.77 8.08 -11.31
N LYS A 62 -20.30 9.10 -10.57
CA LYS A 62 -20.32 10.50 -11.03
C LYS A 62 -19.23 10.81 -12.07
N PHE A 63 -18.05 10.22 -11.94
CA PHE A 63 -16.89 10.49 -12.81
C PHE A 63 -16.22 9.21 -13.34
N PRO A 64 -16.97 8.34 -14.04
CA PRO A 64 -16.47 7.02 -14.43
C PRO A 64 -15.26 7.09 -15.38
N LEU A 65 -15.24 8.05 -16.30
CA LEU A 65 -14.11 8.20 -17.24
C LEU A 65 -12.81 8.59 -16.55
N ALA A 66 -12.87 9.53 -15.61
CA ALA A 66 -11.68 9.95 -14.85
C ALA A 66 -11.15 8.82 -13.95
N LEU A 67 -12.05 8.07 -13.32
CA LEU A 67 -11.68 6.91 -12.53
C LEU A 67 -11.04 5.80 -13.38
N VAL A 68 -11.68 5.41 -14.48
CA VAL A 68 -11.20 4.33 -15.36
C VAL A 68 -9.85 4.69 -15.96
N THR A 69 -9.69 5.92 -16.47
CA THR A 69 -8.41 6.39 -17.00
C THR A 69 -7.31 6.35 -15.94
N GLY A 70 -7.60 6.77 -14.70
CA GLY A 70 -6.65 6.69 -13.59
C GLY A 70 -6.26 5.26 -13.21
N VAL A 71 -7.22 4.33 -13.14
CA VAL A 71 -6.95 2.91 -12.82
C VAL A 71 -6.18 2.23 -13.94
N VAL A 72 -6.55 2.49 -15.20
CA VAL A 72 -5.82 1.99 -16.38
C VAL A 72 -4.40 2.54 -16.39
N ALA A 73 -4.22 3.84 -16.12
CA ALA A 73 -2.89 4.44 -16.01
C ALA A 73 -2.06 3.78 -14.91
N GLN A 74 -2.63 3.49 -13.72
CA GLN A 74 -1.92 2.79 -12.64
C GLN A 74 -1.39 1.43 -13.09
N PHE A 75 -2.24 0.61 -13.75
CA PHE A 75 -1.88 -0.75 -14.13
C PHE A 75 -1.20 -0.87 -15.51
N ILE A 76 -0.97 0.23 -16.21
CA ILE A 76 -0.19 0.26 -17.45
C ILE A 76 1.12 1.00 -17.24
N ILE A 77 1.08 2.25 -16.76
CA ILE A 77 2.27 3.10 -16.66
C ILE A 77 3.25 2.52 -15.63
N MET A 78 2.80 2.21 -14.42
CA MET A 78 3.70 1.73 -13.36
C MET A 78 4.40 0.41 -13.72
N PRO A 79 3.70 -0.63 -14.25
CA PRO A 79 4.38 -1.86 -14.67
C PRO A 79 5.33 -1.67 -15.85
N LEU A 80 4.98 -0.83 -16.82
CA LEU A 80 5.85 -0.54 -17.97
C LEU A 80 7.11 0.23 -17.56
N VAL A 81 6.98 1.19 -16.64
CA VAL A 81 8.12 1.89 -16.05
C VAL A 81 9.01 0.90 -15.31
N ALA A 82 8.45 0.01 -14.49
CA ALA A 82 9.21 -1.02 -13.79
C ALA A 82 9.98 -1.94 -14.75
N LEU A 83 9.33 -2.40 -15.83
CA LEU A 83 9.96 -3.19 -16.87
C LEU A 83 11.11 -2.43 -17.56
N CYS A 84 10.86 -1.17 -17.94
CA CYS A 84 11.84 -0.30 -18.58
C CYS A 84 13.07 -0.12 -17.69
N LEU A 85 12.88 0.13 -16.39
CA LEU A 85 13.99 0.22 -15.43
C LEU A 85 14.76 -1.10 -15.33
N CYS A 86 14.07 -2.24 -15.30
CA CYS A 86 14.74 -3.55 -15.27
C CYS A 86 15.64 -3.77 -16.49
N MET A 87 15.18 -3.39 -17.68
CA MET A 87 15.94 -3.50 -18.93
C MET A 87 17.08 -2.49 -19.00
N LEU A 88 16.82 -1.22 -18.68
CA LEU A 88 17.78 -0.13 -18.76
C LEU A 88 18.99 -0.35 -17.85
N PHE A 89 18.74 -0.85 -16.63
CA PHE A 89 19.80 -1.12 -15.65
C PHE A 89 20.30 -2.57 -15.67
N ASN A 90 19.81 -3.41 -16.59
CA ASN A 90 20.15 -4.83 -16.71
C ASN A 90 20.11 -5.56 -15.36
N LEU A 91 18.98 -5.43 -14.64
CA LEU A 91 18.87 -5.90 -13.27
C LEU A 91 18.91 -7.44 -13.21
N PRO A 92 19.55 -8.02 -12.17
CA PRO A 92 19.51 -9.46 -11.96
C PRO A 92 18.06 -9.93 -11.73
N PRO A 93 17.69 -11.16 -12.13
CA PRO A 93 16.30 -11.64 -12.12
C PRO A 93 15.58 -11.47 -10.78
N LEU A 94 16.28 -11.70 -9.66
CA LEU A 94 15.73 -11.59 -8.31
C LEU A 94 15.40 -10.14 -7.91
N LEU A 95 16.15 -9.16 -8.43
CA LEU A 95 15.88 -7.74 -8.20
C LEU A 95 14.79 -7.26 -9.16
N ALA A 96 14.83 -7.72 -10.42
CA ALA A 96 13.84 -7.38 -11.43
C ALA A 96 12.43 -7.81 -11.02
N ILE A 97 12.24 -9.01 -10.45
CA ILE A 97 10.93 -9.45 -9.96
C ILE A 97 10.42 -8.55 -8.83
N GLY A 98 11.30 -8.09 -7.93
CA GLY A 98 10.93 -7.13 -6.87
C GLY A 98 10.46 -5.80 -7.43
N VAL A 99 11.19 -5.24 -8.41
CA VAL A 99 10.84 -3.98 -9.07
C VAL A 99 9.53 -4.10 -9.86
N ILE A 100 9.34 -5.18 -10.61
CA ILE A 100 8.09 -5.46 -11.35
C ILE A 100 6.93 -5.65 -10.37
N LEU A 101 7.13 -6.35 -9.26
CA LEU A 101 6.10 -6.53 -8.24
C LEU A 101 5.65 -5.16 -7.68
N VAL A 102 6.60 -4.27 -7.35
CA VAL A 102 6.28 -2.90 -6.93
C VAL A 102 5.50 -2.15 -8.01
N GLY A 103 5.91 -2.25 -9.28
CA GLY A 103 5.22 -1.59 -10.39
C GLY A 103 3.81 -2.11 -10.66
N THR A 104 3.50 -3.36 -10.31
CA THR A 104 2.19 -3.99 -10.51
C THR A 104 1.28 -3.90 -9.28
N CYS A 105 1.77 -3.38 -8.16
CA CYS A 105 0.95 -3.11 -6.98
C CYS A 105 -0.05 -1.96 -7.22
N PRO A 106 -1.20 -1.99 -6.52
CA PRO A 106 -2.16 -0.89 -6.57
C PRO A 106 -1.59 0.40 -5.93
N GLY A 107 -2.30 1.51 -6.12
CA GLY A 107 -1.92 2.78 -5.49
C GLY A 107 -1.96 2.72 -3.96
N GLY A 108 -1.12 3.51 -3.31
CA GLY A 108 -1.07 3.62 -1.84
C GLY A 108 -1.89 4.80 -1.31
N THR A 109 -2.35 4.71 -0.05
CA THR A 109 -3.16 5.76 0.60
C THR A 109 -2.44 7.09 0.81
N ALA A 110 -1.10 7.10 0.80
CA ALA A 110 -0.30 8.31 0.84
C ALA A 110 -0.60 9.26 -0.33
N SER A 111 -1.00 8.71 -1.50
CA SER A 111 -1.41 9.51 -2.66
C SER A 111 -2.56 10.46 -2.34
N ASN A 112 -3.50 10.08 -1.47
CA ASN A 112 -4.64 10.92 -1.08
C ASN A 112 -4.18 12.19 -0.36
N VAL A 113 -3.15 12.08 0.48
CA VAL A 113 -2.55 13.24 1.18
C VAL A 113 -1.84 14.15 0.20
N ILE A 114 -1.07 13.58 -0.74
CA ILE A 114 -0.36 14.36 -1.77
C ILE A 114 -1.36 15.06 -2.69
N THR A 115 -2.45 14.41 -3.08
CA THR A 115 -3.53 15.01 -3.87
C THR A 115 -4.15 16.20 -3.12
N TYR A 116 -4.43 16.05 -1.82
CA TYR A 116 -4.94 17.14 -0.99
C TYR A 116 -3.97 18.34 -0.95
N LEU A 117 -2.69 18.08 -0.68
CA LEU A 117 -1.65 19.12 -0.64
C LEU A 117 -1.46 19.81 -2.00
N SER A 118 -1.65 19.06 -3.09
CA SER A 118 -1.58 19.58 -4.46
C SER A 118 -2.86 20.29 -4.91
N LYS A 119 -3.87 20.45 -4.04
CA LYS A 119 -5.19 21.00 -4.37
C LYS A 119 -5.94 20.22 -5.46
N GLY A 120 -5.68 18.93 -5.59
CA GLY A 120 -6.37 18.03 -6.51
C GLY A 120 -7.69 17.49 -5.92
N ASP A 121 -8.36 16.66 -6.71
CA ASP A 121 -9.60 15.98 -6.29
C ASP A 121 -9.29 14.77 -5.40
N VAL A 122 -9.39 14.99 -4.09
CA VAL A 122 -9.14 13.95 -3.08
C VAL A 122 -10.15 12.81 -3.18
N ALA A 123 -11.41 13.12 -3.53
CA ALA A 123 -12.46 12.11 -3.62
C ALA A 123 -12.18 11.15 -4.80
N LEU A 124 -11.71 11.68 -5.94
CA LEU A 124 -11.24 10.88 -7.06
C LEU A 124 -10.01 10.04 -6.70
N SER A 125 -9.03 10.61 -6.00
CA SER A 125 -7.83 9.89 -5.54
C SER A 125 -8.16 8.70 -4.63
N VAL A 126 -9.09 8.90 -3.69
CA VAL A 126 -9.57 7.84 -2.79
C VAL A 126 -10.30 6.76 -3.59
N ALA A 127 -11.17 7.14 -4.54
CA ALA A 127 -11.87 6.19 -5.40
C ALA A 127 -10.91 5.37 -6.26
N MET A 128 -9.91 6.00 -6.90
CA MET A 128 -8.87 5.32 -7.68
C MET A 128 -8.07 4.33 -6.85
N THR A 129 -7.64 4.75 -5.66
CA THR A 129 -6.90 3.88 -4.72
C THR A 129 -7.74 2.69 -4.28
N THR A 130 -9.02 2.93 -3.97
CA THR A 130 -9.95 1.87 -3.54
C THR A 130 -10.19 0.87 -4.65
N VAL A 131 -10.53 1.33 -5.86
CA VAL A 131 -10.81 0.44 -6.99
C VAL A 131 -9.56 -0.33 -7.42
N SER A 132 -8.40 0.31 -7.49
CA SER A 132 -7.15 -0.41 -7.79
C SER A 132 -6.81 -1.45 -6.73
N THR A 133 -7.03 -1.15 -5.45
CA THR A 133 -6.85 -2.11 -4.36
C THR A 133 -7.79 -3.31 -4.49
N LEU A 134 -9.07 -3.08 -4.80
CA LEU A 134 -10.05 -4.16 -5.00
C LEU A 134 -9.75 -5.02 -6.23
N LEU A 135 -9.16 -4.45 -7.28
CA LEU A 135 -8.73 -5.16 -8.49
C LEU A 135 -7.39 -5.88 -8.32
N SER A 136 -6.58 -5.50 -7.33
CA SER A 136 -5.23 -6.02 -7.12
C SER A 136 -5.12 -7.54 -6.98
N PRO A 137 -6.07 -8.29 -6.37
CA PRO A 137 -5.97 -9.75 -6.30
C PRO A 137 -5.91 -10.41 -7.68
N ALA A 138 -6.53 -9.81 -8.69
CA ALA A 138 -6.50 -10.31 -10.06
C ALA A 138 -5.35 -9.68 -10.86
N LEU A 139 -5.24 -8.35 -10.84
CA LEU A 139 -4.33 -7.62 -11.73
C LEU A 139 -2.87 -7.75 -11.32
N THR A 140 -2.54 -7.67 -10.02
CA THR A 140 -1.14 -7.70 -9.57
C THR A 140 -0.46 -9.04 -9.89
N PRO A 141 -1.04 -10.22 -9.55
CA PRO A 141 -0.43 -11.50 -9.90
C PRO A 141 -0.38 -11.73 -11.41
N LEU A 142 -1.42 -11.35 -12.15
CA LEU A 142 -1.47 -11.50 -13.60
C LEU A 142 -0.39 -10.67 -14.30
N LEU A 143 -0.29 -9.39 -13.98
CA LEU A 143 0.71 -8.50 -14.57
C LEU A 143 2.13 -8.91 -14.15
N THR A 144 2.33 -9.32 -12.90
CA THR A 144 3.63 -9.85 -12.46
C THR A 144 4.01 -11.10 -13.26
N TYR A 145 3.09 -12.03 -13.46
CA TYR A 145 3.32 -13.22 -14.27
C TYR A 145 3.63 -12.88 -15.73
N LEU A 146 2.86 -11.97 -16.35
CA LEU A 146 3.08 -11.57 -17.74
C LEU A 146 4.44 -10.89 -17.94
N LEU A 147 4.87 -10.08 -16.98
CA LEU A 147 6.10 -9.29 -17.09
C LEU A 147 7.35 -10.02 -16.60
N ALA A 148 7.25 -10.84 -15.54
CA ALA A 148 8.40 -11.50 -14.90
C ALA A 148 8.40 -13.03 -15.02
N GLY A 149 7.27 -13.65 -15.38
CA GLY A 149 7.09 -15.11 -15.36
C GLY A 149 8.00 -15.88 -16.33
N ARG A 150 8.59 -15.20 -17.32
CA ARG A 150 9.59 -15.80 -18.22
C ARG A 150 10.96 -15.97 -17.58
N TRP A 151 11.27 -15.20 -16.54
CA TRP A 151 12.59 -15.21 -15.89
C TRP A 151 12.56 -15.90 -14.54
N VAL A 152 11.43 -15.87 -13.83
CA VAL A 152 11.29 -16.41 -12.48
C VAL A 152 9.89 -17.03 -12.32
N PRO A 153 9.76 -18.18 -11.64
CA PRO A 153 8.44 -18.75 -11.31
C PRO A 153 7.63 -17.77 -10.46
N VAL A 154 6.45 -17.36 -10.96
CA VAL A 154 5.53 -16.47 -10.23
C VAL A 154 4.38 -17.32 -9.65
N PRO A 155 4.27 -17.46 -8.31
CA PRO A 155 3.24 -18.28 -7.69
C PRO A 155 1.90 -17.53 -7.63
N ILE A 156 1.21 -17.44 -8.77
CA ILE A 156 -0.04 -16.67 -8.94
C ILE A 156 -1.05 -16.98 -7.81
N VAL A 157 -1.33 -18.25 -7.56
CA VAL A 157 -2.33 -18.67 -6.55
C VAL A 157 -1.96 -18.18 -5.15
N SER A 158 -0.69 -18.35 -4.75
CA SER A 158 -0.20 -17.89 -3.45
C SER A 158 -0.28 -16.36 -3.31
N MET A 159 0.02 -15.63 -4.40
CA MET A 159 -0.10 -14.16 -4.41
C MET A 159 -1.56 -13.73 -4.27
N VAL A 160 -2.50 -14.36 -5.00
CA VAL A 160 -3.94 -14.08 -4.87
C VAL A 160 -4.40 -14.29 -3.42
N ILE A 161 -4.08 -15.44 -2.84
CA ILE A 161 -4.45 -15.77 -1.44
C ILE A 161 -3.86 -14.73 -0.49
N SER A 162 -2.58 -14.41 -0.64
CA SER A 162 -1.90 -13.43 0.21
C SER A 162 -2.53 -12.04 0.10
N ILE A 163 -2.85 -11.57 -1.11
CA ILE A 163 -3.49 -10.26 -1.31
C ILE A 163 -4.88 -10.27 -0.67
N VAL A 164 -5.68 -11.32 -0.86
CA VAL A 164 -7.01 -11.43 -0.25
C VAL A 164 -6.90 -11.38 1.29
N GLN A 165 -6.01 -12.17 1.88
CA GLN A 165 -5.86 -12.28 3.32
C GLN A 165 -5.27 -11.02 3.96
N VAL A 166 -4.25 -10.41 3.35
CA VAL A 166 -3.48 -9.32 3.94
C VAL A 166 -4.04 -7.94 3.58
N ILE A 167 -4.76 -7.83 2.47
CA ILE A 167 -5.29 -6.55 1.96
C ILE A 167 -6.83 -6.55 2.01
N ILE A 168 -7.48 -7.45 1.26
CA ILE A 168 -8.94 -7.36 1.05
C ILE A 168 -9.72 -7.61 2.35
N VAL A 169 -9.37 -8.67 3.09
CA VAL A 169 -10.04 -9.02 4.36
C VAL A 169 -9.90 -7.87 5.38
N PRO A 170 -8.69 -7.34 5.67
CA PRO A 170 -8.56 -6.21 6.58
C PRO A 170 -9.31 -4.94 6.13
N VAL A 171 -9.28 -4.60 4.84
CA VAL A 171 -10.04 -3.46 4.31
C VAL A 171 -11.55 -3.65 4.55
N ALA A 172 -12.09 -4.81 4.23
CA ALA A 172 -13.50 -5.13 4.44
C ALA A 172 -13.89 -5.05 5.92
N LEU A 173 -13.06 -5.60 6.82
CA LEU A 173 -13.26 -5.50 8.26
C LEU A 173 -13.22 -4.03 8.74
N GLY A 174 -12.29 -3.22 8.22
CA GLY A 174 -12.19 -1.80 8.55
C GLY A 174 -13.46 -1.02 8.15
N ILE A 175 -13.99 -1.29 6.96
CA ILE A 175 -15.26 -0.71 6.49
C ILE A 175 -16.42 -1.13 7.41
N MET A 176 -16.50 -2.42 7.75
CA MET A 176 -17.55 -2.96 8.63
C MET A 176 -17.49 -2.29 10.01
N VAL A 177 -16.30 -2.20 10.61
CA VAL A 177 -16.10 -1.54 11.92
C VAL A 177 -16.48 -0.07 11.85
N ARG A 178 -16.13 0.65 10.78
CA ARG A 178 -16.57 2.02 10.57
C ARG A 178 -18.09 2.15 10.59
N LEU A 179 -18.80 1.27 9.90
CA LEU A 179 -20.26 1.33 9.79
C LEU A 179 -20.93 1.07 11.15
N LEU A 180 -20.35 0.20 11.97
CA LEU A 180 -20.87 -0.17 13.30
C LEU A 180 -20.50 0.85 14.39
N LEU A 181 -19.31 1.44 14.35
CA LEU A 181 -18.76 2.28 15.42
C LEU A 181 -18.66 3.77 15.06
N LYS A 182 -19.64 4.31 14.32
CA LYS A 182 -19.68 5.72 13.86
C LYS A 182 -19.37 6.73 14.98
N LYS A 183 -19.84 6.48 16.21
CA LYS A 183 -19.66 7.38 17.38
C LYS A 183 -18.23 7.43 17.92
N TYR A 184 -17.41 6.40 17.69
CA TYR A 184 -16.05 6.30 18.23
C TYR A 184 -14.96 6.56 17.20
N ILE A 185 -15.35 6.75 15.93
CA ILE A 185 -14.42 6.78 14.81
C ILE A 185 -13.46 7.98 14.87
N ASP A 186 -13.90 9.11 15.42
CA ASP A 186 -13.06 10.32 15.55
C ASP A 186 -11.86 10.09 16.48
N ARG A 187 -12.02 9.26 17.52
CA ARG A 187 -10.90 8.87 18.40
C ARG A 187 -9.94 7.92 17.69
N VAL A 188 -10.47 7.01 16.88
CA VAL A 188 -9.69 6.05 16.11
C VAL A 188 -8.87 6.78 15.04
N PHE A 189 -9.47 7.74 14.32
CA PHE A 189 -8.77 8.56 13.33
C PHE A 189 -7.60 9.37 13.90
N MET A 190 -7.64 9.75 15.17
CA MET A 190 -6.53 10.47 15.79
C MET A 190 -5.27 9.62 16.00
N VAL A 191 -5.41 8.29 16.02
CA VAL A 191 -4.31 7.35 16.34
C VAL A 191 -3.87 6.53 15.12
N LEU A 192 -4.78 6.30 14.16
CA LEU A 192 -4.52 5.51 12.96
C LEU A 192 -3.27 5.95 12.17
N PRO A 193 -3.03 7.24 11.86
CA PRO A 193 -1.86 7.63 11.07
C PRO A 193 -0.54 7.28 11.76
N SER A 194 -0.45 7.55 13.06
CA SER A 194 0.71 7.19 13.88
C SER A 194 0.94 5.67 13.94
N VAL A 195 -0.12 4.86 14.06
CA VAL A 195 -0.02 3.39 14.02
C VAL A 195 0.51 2.91 12.67
N SER A 196 0.00 3.47 11.57
CA SER A 196 0.47 3.13 10.21
C SER A 196 1.94 3.51 9.99
N VAL A 197 2.38 4.66 10.52
CA VAL A 197 3.79 5.08 10.47
C VAL A 197 4.67 4.10 11.24
N VAL A 198 4.30 3.74 12.47
CA VAL A 198 5.08 2.77 13.25
C VAL A 198 5.14 1.41 12.54
N ALA A 199 4.01 0.93 12.02
CA ALA A 199 3.94 -0.33 11.30
C ALA A 199 4.84 -0.33 10.05
N ILE A 200 4.77 0.71 9.20
CA ILE A 200 5.57 0.73 7.96
C ILE A 200 7.06 0.91 8.23
N VAL A 201 7.44 1.71 9.22
CA VAL A 201 8.85 1.87 9.58
C VAL A 201 9.41 0.57 10.18
N THR A 202 8.59 -0.17 10.94
CA THR A 202 8.96 -1.52 11.45
C THR A 202 9.13 -2.53 10.31
N ILE A 203 8.24 -2.51 9.31
CA ILE A 203 8.37 -3.34 8.10
C ILE A 203 9.71 -3.04 7.39
N ILE A 204 10.01 -1.76 7.17
CA ILE A 204 11.24 -1.33 6.48
C ILE A 204 12.48 -1.76 7.27
N ALA A 205 12.49 -1.58 8.59
CA ALA A 205 13.59 -2.03 9.44
C ALA A 205 13.83 -3.54 9.34
N GLY A 206 12.76 -4.33 9.27
CA GLY A 206 12.85 -5.78 9.09
C GLY A 206 13.36 -6.20 7.71
N ILE A 207 12.96 -5.50 6.64
CA ILE A 207 13.39 -5.80 5.25
C ILE A 207 14.85 -5.40 5.00
N THR A 208 15.34 -4.36 5.69
CA THR A 208 16.71 -3.83 5.53
C THR A 208 17.76 -4.56 6.36
N ALA A 209 17.34 -5.50 7.21
CA ALA A 209 18.16 -6.34 8.09
C ALA A 209 18.54 -7.68 7.44
#